data_AF-A0AAE0JG02-F1
#
_entry.id   AF-A0AAE0JG02-F1
#
_cell.length_a   1.000
_cell.length_b   1.000
_cell.length_c   1.000
_cell.angle_alpha   90.00
_cell.angle_beta   90.00
_cell.angle_gamma   90.00
#
_symmetry.space_group_name_H-M   'P 1'
#
loop_
_entity.id
_entity.type
_entity.pdbx_description
1 polymer ?
#
loop_
_entity_poly.entity_id
_entity_poly.type
_entity_poly.pdbx_seq_one_letter_code
_entity_poly.pdbx_strand_id
1 'polypeptide(L)'
;MNGPSSTELSATLDFLTDAAHLLATTAPETSAFLMSQRGNLMFENELPQSDVQRQHVCSCCGHIMIPGHGSTLKFEHQKAVRKRLRAGQKFTKTPVQTKQQIQESRKGPVKRITCGHCTRQTEIKFPAPAPISRRSINLKTQPQQQAPKTTTGLKPNAAPTLGSLTALSAQKPTPSSSANSKKRAKSRKAGLQALLDQSNASKSSRPGLGLSLADFMQK
;
A
#
# COMPACT_ATOMS: atom_id res chain seq x y z
N MET A 1 50.67 -9.84 -13.47
CA MET A 1 50.39 -9.99 -12.02
C MET A 1 49.31 -11.05 -11.88
N ASN A 2 49.42 -11.95 -10.90
CA ASN A 2 48.36 -12.92 -10.64
C ASN A 2 47.24 -12.18 -9.91
N GLY A 3 46.03 -12.18 -10.47
CA GLY A 3 44.86 -11.64 -9.79
C GLY A 3 44.51 -12.49 -8.57
N PRO A 4 43.98 -11.89 -7.48
CA PRO A 4 43.49 -12.63 -6.33
C PRO A 4 42.39 -13.61 -6.74
N SER A 5 42.30 -14.74 -6.02
CA SER A 5 41.28 -15.75 -6.32
C SER A 5 39.87 -15.24 -5.99
N SER A 6 38.83 -15.76 -6.66
CA SER A 6 37.45 -15.26 -6.46
C SER A 6 36.98 -15.33 -5.00
N THR A 7 37.44 -16.31 -4.23
CA THR A 7 37.12 -16.49 -2.81
C THR A 7 37.87 -15.51 -1.90
N GLU A 8 39.13 -15.19 -2.26
CA GLU A 8 39.97 -14.20 -1.59
C GLU A 8 39.43 -12.78 -1.81
N LEU A 9 38.96 -12.50 -3.04
CA LEU A 9 38.23 -11.27 -3.36
C LEU A 9 36.99 -11.08 -2.49
N SER A 10 36.10 -12.08 -2.39
CA SER A 10 34.90 -11.95 -1.56
C SER A 10 35.25 -11.73 -0.09
N ALA A 11 36.17 -12.52 0.46
CA ALA A 11 36.63 -12.37 1.84
C ALA A 11 37.23 -10.97 2.13
N THR A 12 37.97 -10.42 1.16
CA THR A 12 38.53 -9.06 1.26
C THR A 12 37.43 -7.99 1.23
N LEU A 13 36.43 -8.12 0.35
CA LEU A 13 35.31 -7.18 0.29
C LEU A 13 34.45 -7.22 1.57
N ASP A 14 34.26 -8.40 2.16
CA ASP A 14 33.53 -8.58 3.42
C ASP A 14 34.31 -7.99 4.59
N PHE A 15 35.61 -8.31 4.73
CA PHE A 15 36.50 -7.72 5.73
C PHE A 15 36.50 -6.17 5.69
N LEU A 16 36.61 -5.58 4.49
CA LEU A 16 36.55 -4.13 4.32
C LEU A 16 35.18 -3.54 4.71
N THR A 17 34.11 -4.32 4.55
CA THR A 17 32.74 -3.91 4.96
C THR A 17 32.65 -3.85 6.48
N ASP A 18 33.04 -4.93 7.15
CA ASP A 18 32.93 -5.07 8.61
C ASP A 18 33.87 -4.11 9.35
N ALA A 19 35.12 -3.99 8.90
CA ALA A 19 36.09 -3.06 9.47
C ALA A 19 35.63 -1.59 9.33
N ALA A 20 35.03 -1.22 8.19
CA ALA A 20 34.48 0.12 8.02
C ALA A 20 33.25 0.36 8.91
N HIS A 21 32.37 -0.63 9.08
CA HIS A 21 31.22 -0.49 9.98
C HIS A 21 31.62 -0.40 11.46
N LEU A 22 32.66 -1.13 11.89
CA LEU A 22 33.23 -1.04 13.23
C LEU A 22 33.80 0.36 13.53
N LEU A 23 34.41 1.00 12.53
CA LEU A 23 35.03 2.32 12.65
C LEU A 23 34.08 3.49 12.32
N ALA A 24 32.85 3.23 11.87
CA ALA A 24 31.95 4.25 11.31
C ALA A 24 31.60 5.40 12.28
N THR A 25 31.58 5.13 13.59
CA THR A 25 31.24 6.12 14.64
C THR A 25 32.47 6.78 15.25
N THR A 26 33.61 6.08 15.32
CA THR A 26 34.83 6.55 16.00
C THR A 26 35.85 7.18 15.05
N ALA A 27 35.88 6.74 13.80
CA ALA A 27 36.80 7.20 12.76
C ALA A 27 36.10 7.22 11.39
N PRO A 28 35.15 8.16 11.16
CA PRO A 28 34.34 8.20 9.94
C PRO A 28 35.18 8.36 8.67
N GLU A 29 36.30 9.10 8.71
CA GLU A 29 37.24 9.21 7.59
C GLU A 29 37.86 7.85 7.22
N THR A 30 38.31 7.08 8.23
CA THR A 30 38.89 5.75 8.03
C THR A 30 37.85 4.76 7.49
N SER A 31 36.61 4.80 7.99
CA SER A 31 35.51 4.00 7.43
C SER A 31 35.22 4.34 5.97
N ALA A 32 35.30 5.64 5.62
CA ALA A 32 35.08 6.14 4.27
C ALA A 32 36.21 5.68 3.33
N PHE A 33 37.46 5.75 3.78
CA PHE A 33 38.61 5.23 3.06
C PHE A 33 38.47 3.72 2.75
N LEU A 34 38.17 2.89 3.76
CA LEU A 34 37.99 1.44 3.59
C LEU A 34 36.86 1.11 2.60
N MET A 35 35.73 1.82 2.69
CA MET A 35 34.61 1.67 1.75
C MET A 35 34.95 2.18 0.34
N SER A 36 35.80 3.20 0.20
CA SER A 36 36.28 3.66 -1.11
C SER A 36 37.23 2.62 -1.75
N GLN A 37 38.12 2.02 -0.96
CA GLN A 37 39.00 0.94 -1.42
C GLN A 37 38.21 -0.30 -1.84
N ARG A 38 37.17 -0.65 -1.08
CA ARG A 38 36.21 -1.70 -1.45
C ARG A 38 35.50 -1.38 -2.77
N GLY A 39 35.18 -0.11 -3.03
CA GLY A 39 34.62 0.37 -4.29
C GLY A 39 35.59 0.21 -5.47
N ASN A 40 36.86 0.57 -5.27
CA ASN A 40 37.91 0.41 -6.27
C ASN A 40 38.12 -1.07 -6.64
N LEU A 41 38.22 -1.96 -5.64
CA LEU A 41 38.34 -3.40 -5.88
C LEU A 41 37.13 -3.98 -6.64
N MET A 42 35.91 -3.51 -6.37
CA MET A 42 34.75 -3.90 -7.18
C MET A 42 34.86 -3.42 -8.63
N PHE A 43 35.31 -2.18 -8.84
CA PHE A 43 35.48 -1.62 -10.19
C PHE A 43 36.58 -2.34 -10.99
N GLU A 44 37.74 -2.60 -10.38
CA GLU A 44 38.87 -3.32 -10.98
C GLU A 44 38.51 -4.76 -11.39
N ASN A 45 37.55 -5.38 -10.71
CA ASN A 45 37.07 -6.74 -11.00
C ASN A 45 35.72 -6.74 -11.75
N GLU A 46 35.32 -5.60 -12.33
CA GLU A 46 34.08 -5.40 -13.11
C GLU A 46 32.77 -5.79 -12.37
N LEU A 47 32.79 -5.79 -11.04
CA LEU A 47 31.64 -6.19 -10.21
C LEU A 47 30.62 -5.04 -10.09
N PRO A 48 29.35 -5.25 -10.46
CA PRO A 48 28.34 -4.20 -10.39
C PRO A 48 27.96 -3.87 -8.94
N GLN A 49 28.00 -2.59 -8.58
CA GLN A 49 27.57 -2.15 -7.25
C GLN A 49 26.03 -2.17 -7.15
N SER A 50 25.50 -2.88 -6.14
CA SER A 50 24.05 -3.00 -5.95
C SER A 50 23.39 -1.67 -5.55
N ASP A 51 22.15 -1.46 -5.99
CA ASP A 51 21.35 -0.29 -5.58
C ASP A 51 21.10 -0.25 -4.07
N VAL A 52 21.19 -1.38 -3.36
CA VAL A 52 21.16 -1.40 -1.89
C VAL A 52 22.43 -0.77 -1.33
N GLN A 53 23.61 -1.19 -1.79
CA GLN A 53 24.87 -0.61 -1.31
C GLN A 53 24.98 0.89 -1.64
N ARG A 54 24.54 1.31 -2.82
CA ARG A 54 24.44 2.74 -3.22
C ARG A 54 23.53 3.58 -2.30
N GLN A 55 22.67 2.95 -1.48
CA GLN A 55 21.87 3.65 -0.47
C GLN A 55 22.63 3.94 0.82
N HIS A 56 23.62 3.10 1.14
CA HIS A 56 24.31 3.10 2.43
C HIS A 56 25.73 3.65 2.33
N VAL A 57 26.35 3.66 1.14
CA VAL A 57 27.75 4.07 0.93
C VAL A 57 27.82 5.07 -0.22
N CYS A 58 28.49 6.21 0.00
CA CYS A 58 28.72 7.18 -1.06
C CYS A 58 29.71 6.63 -2.10
N SER A 59 29.27 6.49 -3.36
CA SER A 59 30.10 5.96 -4.46
C SER A 59 31.28 6.85 -4.89
N CYS A 60 31.55 7.96 -4.20
CA CYS A 60 32.58 8.92 -4.57
C CYS A 60 33.63 9.17 -3.48
N CYS A 61 33.26 9.07 -2.20
CA CYS A 61 34.21 9.19 -1.08
C CYS A 61 34.12 8.02 -0.09
N GLY A 62 33.28 7.01 -0.35
CA GLY A 62 33.09 5.85 0.52
C GLY A 62 32.35 6.12 1.84
N HIS A 63 32.03 7.38 2.19
CA HIS A 63 31.36 7.70 3.45
C HIS A 63 30.02 6.95 3.63
N ILE A 64 29.84 6.33 4.79
CA ILE A 64 28.64 5.55 5.15
C ILE A 64 27.49 6.51 5.47
N MET A 65 26.50 6.54 4.59
CA MET A 65 25.40 7.50 4.61
C MET A 65 24.28 7.04 5.55
N ILE A 66 24.31 7.52 6.80
CA ILE A 66 23.26 7.29 7.80
C ILE A 66 22.26 8.47 7.79
N PRO A 67 20.99 8.28 7.39
CA PRO A 67 20.00 9.35 7.43
C PRO A 67 19.84 9.95 8.84
N GLY A 68 19.83 11.28 8.91
CA GLY A 68 19.75 12.01 10.19
C GLY A 68 21.11 12.27 10.86
N HIS A 69 22.18 11.61 10.41
CA HIS A 69 23.56 11.85 10.86
C HIS A 69 24.34 12.53 9.73
N GLY A 70 23.99 13.80 9.46
CA GLY A 70 24.56 14.62 8.37
C GLY A 70 24.10 14.25 6.95
N SER A 71 23.97 12.96 6.63
CA SER A 71 23.44 12.50 5.34
C SER A 71 21.92 12.70 5.24
N THR A 72 21.43 13.17 4.09
CA THR A 72 20.00 13.50 3.89
C THR A 72 19.32 12.59 2.87
N LEU A 73 18.04 12.31 3.11
CA LEU A 73 17.22 11.41 2.31
C LEU A 73 15.93 12.11 1.86
N LYS A 74 15.67 12.16 0.56
CA LYS A 74 14.47 12.73 -0.05
C LYS A 74 13.80 11.72 -0.98
N PHE A 75 12.48 11.56 -0.84
CA PHE A 75 11.66 10.73 -1.73
C PHE A 75 10.82 11.61 -2.65
N GLU A 76 11.21 11.66 -3.92
CA GLU A 76 10.48 12.39 -4.96
C GLU A 76 9.50 11.46 -5.66
N HIS A 77 8.21 11.76 -5.54
CA HIS A 77 7.15 11.09 -6.29
C HIS A 77 6.66 12.04 -7.38
N GLN A 78 6.86 11.68 -8.64
CA GLN A 78 6.19 12.42 -9.71
C GLN A 78 4.68 12.23 -9.56
N LYS A 79 4.00 13.30 -9.11
CA LYS A 79 2.54 13.32 -8.98
C LYS A 79 1.97 13.03 -10.36
N ALA A 80 1.35 11.86 -10.53
CA ALA A 80 0.66 11.50 -11.76
C ALA A 80 -0.24 12.67 -12.16
N VAL A 81 0.03 13.27 -13.33
CA VAL A 81 -0.70 14.43 -13.83
C VAL A 81 -2.14 13.98 -14.05
N ARG A 82 -2.99 14.21 -13.05
CA ARG A 82 -4.43 14.03 -13.16
C ARG A 82 -4.91 15.11 -14.13
N LYS A 83 -4.83 14.81 -15.44
CA LYS A 83 -5.60 15.53 -16.46
C LYS A 83 -7.06 15.43 -16.04
N ARG A 84 -7.52 16.45 -15.31
CA ARG A 84 -8.94 16.70 -15.07
C ARG A 84 -9.50 17.03 -16.45
N LEU A 85 -9.98 16.01 -17.16
CA LEU A 85 -10.87 16.21 -18.29
C LEU A 85 -12.02 17.05 -17.74
N ARG A 86 -12.05 18.33 -18.11
CA ARG A 86 -13.13 19.24 -17.71
C ARG A 86 -14.40 18.67 -18.32
N ALA A 87 -15.34 18.25 -17.48
CA ALA A 87 -16.65 17.81 -17.94
C ALA A 87 -17.31 18.98 -18.67
N GLY A 88 -17.39 18.91 -20.02
CA GLY A 88 -17.90 20.01 -20.84
C GLY A 88 -17.44 20.01 -22.30
N GLN A 89 -16.29 19.45 -22.65
CA GLN A 89 -15.88 19.36 -24.06
C GLN A 89 -16.43 18.10 -24.73
N LYS A 90 -17.32 18.32 -25.71
CA LYS A 90 -17.85 17.28 -26.60
C LYS A 90 -16.69 16.73 -27.44
N PHE A 91 -16.37 15.45 -27.28
CA PHE A 91 -15.35 14.78 -28.09
C PHE A 91 -15.85 14.64 -29.53
N THR A 92 -15.33 15.48 -30.43
CA THR A 92 -15.21 15.10 -31.85
C THR A 92 -14.30 13.87 -31.94
N LYS A 93 -14.67 12.91 -32.78
CA LYS A 93 -14.07 11.57 -32.79
C LYS A 93 -12.65 11.60 -33.36
N THR A 94 -11.80 10.70 -32.85
CA THR A 94 -10.45 10.31 -33.36
C THR A 94 -9.33 11.37 -33.23
N PRO A 95 -8.04 10.98 -33.11
CA PRO A 95 -7.48 9.64 -33.37
C PRO A 95 -6.96 8.86 -32.15
N VAL A 96 -6.63 7.60 -32.47
CA VAL A 96 -5.92 6.60 -31.67
C VAL A 96 -4.71 7.20 -30.96
N GLN A 97 -4.79 7.36 -29.63
CA GLN A 97 -3.58 7.52 -28.80
C GLN A 97 -3.10 6.13 -28.38
N THR A 98 -1.99 5.72 -28.96
CA THR A 98 -1.36 4.41 -28.75
C THR A 98 -1.08 4.19 -27.27
N LYS A 99 -1.34 2.95 -26.80
CA LYS A 99 -1.21 2.49 -25.40
C LYS A 99 0.15 2.83 -24.76
N GLN A 100 1.19 2.96 -25.59
CA GLN A 100 2.55 3.37 -25.26
C GLN A 100 2.63 4.77 -24.63
N GLN A 101 1.90 5.76 -25.18
CA GLN A 101 1.98 7.17 -24.74
C GLN A 101 1.42 7.38 -23.31
N ILE A 102 0.61 6.44 -22.81
CA ILE A 102 0.13 6.42 -21.43
C ILE A 102 1.14 5.75 -20.49
N GLN A 103 1.94 4.78 -20.98
CA GLN A 103 2.97 4.10 -20.19
C GLN A 103 4.16 5.02 -19.89
N GLU A 104 4.63 5.80 -20.87
CA GLU A 104 5.71 6.79 -20.68
C GLU A 104 5.44 7.83 -19.60
N SER A 105 4.15 8.12 -19.32
CA SER A 105 3.75 9.11 -18.30
C SER A 105 3.90 8.63 -16.86
N ARG A 106 4.24 7.36 -16.62
CA ARG A 106 4.36 6.78 -15.27
C ARG A 106 5.81 6.50 -14.92
N LYS A 107 6.56 7.54 -14.57
CA LYS A 107 7.84 7.37 -13.86
C LYS A 107 7.57 6.89 -12.44
N GLY A 108 8.34 5.92 -11.95
CA GLY A 108 8.29 5.48 -10.55
C GLY A 108 8.90 6.52 -9.60
N PRO A 109 8.82 6.29 -8.28
CA PRO A 109 9.42 7.19 -7.31
C PRO A 109 10.95 7.18 -7.41
N VAL A 110 11.56 8.32 -7.10
CA VAL A 110 13.02 8.49 -7.05
C VAL A 110 13.45 8.74 -5.61
N LYS A 111 14.40 7.96 -5.13
CA LYS A 111 15.09 8.18 -3.86
C LYS A 111 16.38 8.95 -4.14
N ARG A 112 16.47 10.17 -3.63
CA ARG A 112 17.63 11.05 -3.71
C ARG A 112 18.30 11.07 -2.34
N ILE A 113 19.55 10.62 -2.27
CA ILE A 113 20.36 10.59 -1.05
C ILE A 113 21.50 11.58 -1.24
N THR A 114 21.79 12.39 -0.23
CA THR A 114 22.91 13.33 -0.26
C THR A 114 23.92 12.91 0.80
N CYS A 115 25.17 12.69 0.39
CA CYS A 115 26.25 12.37 1.30
C CYS A 115 26.50 13.53 2.27
N GLY A 116 26.51 13.26 3.58
CA GLY A 116 26.79 14.27 4.61
C GLY A 116 28.22 14.79 4.65
N HIS A 117 29.13 14.16 3.89
CA HIS A 117 30.56 14.46 3.88
C HIS A 117 30.96 15.25 2.62
N CYS A 118 30.82 14.66 1.43
CA CYS A 118 31.19 15.31 0.15
C CYS A 118 30.02 16.01 -0.58
N THR A 119 28.81 16.05 0.02
CA THR A 119 27.57 16.64 -0.54
C THR A 119 27.06 16.07 -1.88
N ARG A 120 27.73 15.08 -2.47
CA ARG A 120 27.30 14.45 -3.72
C ARG A 120 25.97 13.70 -3.54
N GLN A 121 25.18 13.69 -4.60
CA GLN A 121 23.84 13.12 -4.62
C GLN A 121 23.78 11.79 -5.38
N THR A 122 23.22 10.77 -4.73
CA THR A 122 22.91 9.48 -5.34
C THR A 122 21.43 9.41 -5.65
N GLU A 123 21.09 9.21 -6.93
CA GLU A 123 19.72 8.92 -7.36
C GLU A 123 19.50 7.42 -7.57
N ILE A 124 18.36 6.94 -7.09
CA ILE A 124 17.88 5.56 -7.23
C ILE A 124 16.44 5.61 -7.72
N LYS A 125 16.19 4.97 -8.86
CA LYS A 125 14.91 5.03 -9.59
C LYS A 125 14.18 3.71 -9.39
N PHE A 126 13.03 3.75 -8.72
CA PHE A 126 12.21 2.56 -8.57
C PHE A 126 11.29 2.38 -9.78
N PRO A 127 10.91 1.12 -10.12
CA PRO A 127 9.89 0.89 -11.13
C PRO A 127 8.55 1.53 -10.73
N ALA A 128 7.73 1.87 -11.72
CA ALA A 128 6.41 2.43 -11.46
C ALA A 128 5.53 1.43 -10.69
N PRO A 129 4.86 1.83 -9.59
CA PRO A 129 4.00 0.93 -8.85
C PRO A 129 2.84 0.46 -9.74
N ALA A 130 2.52 -0.83 -9.63
CA ALA A 130 1.44 -1.44 -10.40
C ALA A 130 0.10 -0.71 -10.16
N PRO A 131 -0.77 -0.57 -11.18
CA PRO A 131 -2.06 0.09 -11.02
C PRO A 131 -2.93 -0.64 -10.01
N ILE A 132 -3.21 0.00 -8.86
CA ILE A 132 -4.15 -0.51 -7.87
C ILE A 132 -5.57 -0.49 -8.45
N SER A 133 -6.02 -1.65 -8.93
CA SER A 133 -7.39 -1.86 -9.38
C SER A 133 -8.33 -1.92 -8.18
N ARG A 134 -8.80 -0.75 -7.72
CA ARG A 134 -9.92 -0.68 -6.78
C ARG A 134 -11.17 -1.13 -7.52
N ARG A 135 -11.57 -2.40 -7.37
CA ARG A 135 -12.91 -2.85 -7.76
C ARG A 135 -13.92 -2.00 -6.97
N SER A 136 -14.59 -1.07 -7.65
CA SER A 136 -15.78 -0.44 -7.09
C SER A 136 -16.79 -1.56 -6.86
N ILE A 137 -17.13 -1.81 -5.59
CA ILE A 137 -18.18 -2.75 -5.23
C ILE A 137 -19.53 -2.10 -5.57
N ASN A 138 -19.84 -2.05 -6.87
CA ASN A 138 -21.18 -1.80 -7.35
C ASN A 138 -21.95 -3.10 -7.16
N LEU A 139 -22.61 -3.24 -6.00
CA LEU A 139 -23.65 -4.24 -5.79
C LEU A 139 -24.77 -3.99 -6.82
N LYS A 140 -24.64 -4.62 -7.99
CA LYS A 140 -25.72 -4.71 -8.96
C LYS A 140 -26.73 -5.71 -8.42
N THR A 141 -27.77 -5.22 -7.76
CA THR A 141 -28.96 -6.02 -7.46
C THR A 141 -29.52 -6.50 -8.79
N GLN A 142 -29.46 -7.81 -9.06
CA GLN A 142 -30.14 -8.36 -10.24
C GLN A 142 -31.65 -8.27 -10.02
N PRO A 143 -32.44 -7.83 -11.02
CA PRO A 143 -33.87 -8.10 -11.01
C PRO A 143 -34.09 -9.60 -11.25
N GLN A 144 -34.75 -10.28 -10.32
CA GLN A 144 -35.26 -11.64 -10.55
C GLN A 144 -36.25 -11.59 -11.72
N GLN A 145 -35.96 -12.35 -12.78
CA GLN A 145 -36.98 -12.71 -13.77
C GLN A 145 -37.74 -13.95 -13.28
N GLN A 146 -39.05 -13.94 -13.54
CA GLN A 146 -40.03 -14.85 -12.93
C GLN A 146 -40.13 -16.16 -13.71
N ALA A 147 -40.44 -17.25 -13.01
CA ALA A 147 -40.68 -18.57 -13.61
C ALA A 147 -42.16 -18.76 -13.99
N PRO A 148 -42.46 -19.38 -15.16
CA PRO A 148 -43.71 -20.08 -15.42
C PRO A 148 -43.66 -21.54 -14.94
N LYS A 149 -44.83 -22.18 -14.77
CA LYS A 149 -45.01 -23.49 -14.13
C LYS A 149 -45.25 -24.63 -15.14
N THR A 150 -44.91 -25.87 -14.70
CA THR A 150 -45.44 -27.19 -15.16
C THR A 150 -45.20 -27.59 -16.63
N THR A 151 -44.90 -28.85 -16.99
CA THR A 151 -45.47 -30.15 -16.53
C THR A 151 -44.49 -31.35 -16.53
N THR A 152 -44.83 -32.38 -15.72
CA THR A 152 -44.59 -33.85 -15.89
C THR A 152 -43.18 -34.46 -16.05
N GLY A 153 -42.83 -35.43 -15.18
CA GLY A 153 -41.95 -36.56 -15.57
C GLY A 153 -41.05 -37.25 -14.51
N LEU A 154 -41.60 -38.20 -13.73
CA LEU A 154 -40.94 -39.42 -13.18
C LEU A 154 -39.69 -39.33 -12.23
N LYS A 155 -39.95 -39.51 -10.92
CA LYS A 155 -39.45 -40.53 -9.93
C LYS A 155 -38.02 -41.17 -10.06
N PRO A 156 -37.46 -41.77 -8.98
CA PRO A 156 -37.41 -41.38 -7.54
C PRO A 156 -36.02 -41.67 -6.88
N ASN A 157 -35.81 -41.40 -5.57
CA ASN A 157 -35.66 -42.43 -4.50
C ASN A 157 -35.16 -41.86 -3.13
N ALA A 158 -35.45 -42.61 -2.05
CA ALA A 158 -34.85 -42.63 -0.70
C ALA A 158 -34.99 -41.42 0.26
N ALA A 159 -35.67 -41.68 1.39
CA ALA A 159 -35.72 -40.93 2.66
C ALA A 159 -34.77 -41.59 3.71
N PRO A 160 -34.73 -41.29 5.04
CA PRO A 160 -35.55 -40.41 5.91
C PRO A 160 -34.66 -39.37 6.69
N THR A 161 -34.92 -38.79 7.89
CA THR A 161 -35.91 -39.03 8.98
C THR A 161 -36.19 -37.79 9.85
N LEU A 162 -37.49 -37.53 10.12
CA LEU A 162 -38.17 -37.05 11.35
C LEU A 162 -37.50 -36.17 12.44
N GLY A 163 -38.21 -35.12 12.88
CA GLY A 163 -37.97 -34.45 14.18
C GLY A 163 -38.74 -33.13 14.51
N SER A 164 -40.01 -33.23 14.95
CA SER A 164 -40.74 -32.31 15.87
C SER A 164 -41.22 -30.88 15.47
N LEU A 165 -42.49 -30.79 15.04
CA LEU A 165 -43.65 -30.06 15.65
C LEU A 165 -43.60 -28.59 16.17
N THR A 166 -44.53 -27.76 15.62
CA THR A 166 -45.40 -26.73 16.28
C THR A 166 -44.81 -25.51 17.03
N ALA A 167 -45.44 -24.33 17.13
CA ALA A 167 -46.50 -23.63 16.36
C ALA A 167 -46.61 -22.14 16.81
N LEU A 168 -47.19 -21.27 15.95
CA LEU A 168 -47.90 -20.00 16.28
C LEU A 168 -47.19 -18.86 17.06
N SER A 169 -46.92 -17.72 16.39
CA SER A 169 -47.77 -16.50 16.47
C SER A 169 -47.05 -15.16 16.17
N ALA A 170 -47.79 -14.23 15.56
CA ALA A 170 -47.62 -12.76 15.57
C ALA A 170 -46.28 -12.14 15.09
N GLN A 171 -46.17 -11.87 13.78
CA GLN A 171 -45.46 -10.68 13.29
C GLN A 171 -46.33 -9.83 12.35
N LYS A 172 -46.56 -8.58 12.78
CA LYS A 172 -47.30 -7.53 12.07
C LYS A 172 -46.48 -7.03 10.87
N PRO A 173 -47.08 -6.86 9.68
CA PRO A 173 -46.33 -6.45 8.48
C PRO A 173 -45.79 -5.03 8.61
N THR A 174 -44.50 -4.84 8.30
CA THR A 174 -43.91 -3.52 8.10
C THR A 174 -44.10 -3.10 6.63
N PRO A 175 -44.67 -1.92 6.35
CA PRO A 175 -44.96 -1.51 4.98
C PRO A 175 -43.68 -1.13 4.24
N SER A 176 -43.59 -1.58 2.99
CA SER A 176 -42.59 -1.14 2.02
C SER A 176 -42.67 0.37 1.78
N SER A 177 -41.52 1.04 1.68
CA SER A 177 -41.46 2.44 1.25
C SER A 177 -40.23 2.71 0.40
N SER A 178 -40.42 2.68 -0.92
CA SER A 178 -39.47 3.18 -1.91
C SER A 178 -39.35 4.70 -1.79
N ALA A 179 -38.33 5.16 -1.07
CA ALA A 179 -38.16 6.58 -0.75
C ALA A 179 -37.11 7.26 -1.65
N ASN A 180 -37.59 8.09 -2.59
CA ASN A 180 -36.79 8.97 -3.46
C ASN A 180 -35.76 9.79 -2.65
N SER A 181 -34.56 9.97 -3.22
CA SER A 181 -33.33 10.60 -2.69
C SER A 181 -33.54 11.78 -1.72
N LYS A 182 -34.52 12.67 -1.98
CA LYS A 182 -34.80 13.83 -1.11
C LYS A 182 -35.31 13.45 0.30
N LYS A 183 -35.99 12.31 0.49
CA LYS A 183 -36.44 11.85 1.83
C LYS A 183 -35.28 11.41 2.73
N ARG A 184 -34.18 10.90 2.14
CA ARG A 184 -33.02 10.36 2.89
C ARG A 184 -32.17 11.44 3.58
N ALA A 185 -32.31 12.71 3.20
CA ALA A 185 -31.64 13.81 3.89
C ALA A 185 -32.30 14.15 5.24
N LYS A 186 -33.63 13.99 5.36
CA LYS A 186 -34.38 14.34 6.58
C LYS A 186 -34.32 13.21 7.62
N SER A 187 -34.29 11.94 7.21
CA SER A 187 -34.07 10.81 8.12
C SER A 187 -32.65 10.72 8.71
N ARG A 188 -31.64 11.37 8.11
CA ARG A 188 -30.28 11.45 8.69
C ARG A 188 -30.22 12.24 9.99
N LYS A 189 -31.07 13.27 10.17
CA LYS A 189 -31.16 14.01 11.44
C LYS A 189 -31.78 13.16 12.55
N ALA A 190 -32.87 12.43 12.24
CA ALA A 190 -33.48 11.49 13.19
C ALA A 190 -32.56 10.30 13.52
N GLY A 191 -31.84 9.77 12.52
CA GLY A 191 -30.93 8.63 12.71
C GLY A 191 -29.73 8.95 13.61
N LEU A 192 -29.16 10.17 13.54
CA LEU A 192 -28.08 10.57 14.45
C LEU A 192 -28.57 10.64 15.89
N GLN A 193 -29.77 11.16 16.13
CA GLN A 193 -30.33 11.27 17.47
C GLN A 193 -30.66 9.89 18.06
N ALA A 194 -31.24 8.98 17.26
CA ALA A 194 -31.43 7.58 17.68
C ALA A 194 -30.11 6.86 18.00
N LEU A 195 -29.02 7.17 17.28
CA LEU A 195 -27.67 6.67 17.59
C LEU A 195 -27.10 7.26 18.88
N LEU A 196 -27.35 8.55 19.16
CA LEU A 196 -26.96 9.20 20.41
C LEU A 196 -27.75 8.62 21.59
N ASP A 197 -29.07 8.46 21.47
CA ASP A 197 -29.91 7.85 22.50
C ASP A 197 -29.52 6.39 22.76
N GLN A 198 -29.18 5.62 21.71
CA GLN A 198 -28.65 4.27 21.84
C GLN A 198 -27.27 4.24 22.52
N SER A 199 -26.39 5.21 22.24
CA SER A 199 -25.08 5.36 22.90
C SER A 199 -25.17 5.83 24.36
N ASN A 200 -26.26 6.53 24.72
CA ASN A 200 -26.55 6.92 26.10
C ASN A 200 -27.22 5.77 26.86
N ALA A 201 -28.14 5.03 26.25
CA ALA A 201 -28.75 3.85 26.83
C ALA A 201 -27.72 2.71 27.09
N SER A 202 -26.70 2.58 26.25
CA SER A 202 -25.62 1.60 26.46
C SER A 202 -24.70 1.91 27.66
N LYS A 203 -24.85 3.05 28.33
CA LYS A 203 -24.09 3.37 29.56
C LYS A 203 -24.57 2.63 30.80
N SER A 204 -25.76 2.03 30.78
CA SER A 204 -26.39 1.42 31.98
C SER A 204 -26.52 -0.10 31.94
N SER A 205 -26.10 -0.78 30.87
CA SER A 205 -26.39 -2.22 30.71
C SER A 205 -25.45 -2.95 29.76
N ARG A 206 -24.27 -3.34 30.25
CA ARG A 206 -23.64 -4.68 30.06
C ARG A 206 -22.25 -4.76 30.71
N PRO A 207 -21.92 -5.83 31.46
CA PRO A 207 -20.54 -6.13 31.82
C PRO A 207 -19.84 -6.83 30.64
N GLY A 208 -18.65 -6.35 30.25
CA GLY A 208 -17.79 -7.03 29.27
C GLY A 208 -17.10 -6.10 28.27
N LEU A 209 -15.80 -5.88 28.49
CA LEU A 209 -14.80 -5.26 27.59
C LEU A 209 -15.21 -3.99 26.82
N GLY A 210 -14.73 -2.84 27.28
CA GLY A 210 -14.76 -1.60 26.51
C GLY A 210 -13.86 -0.52 27.09
N LEU A 211 -12.60 -0.46 26.64
CA LEU A 211 -11.72 0.68 26.87
C LEU A 211 -12.38 1.93 26.27
N SER A 212 -12.80 2.87 27.12
CA SER A 212 -13.53 4.05 26.67
C SER A 212 -12.58 5.15 26.21
N LEU A 213 -13.02 6.02 25.30
CA LEU A 213 -12.17 7.12 24.81
C LEU A 213 -11.81 8.13 25.92
N ALA A 214 -12.60 8.20 26.99
CA ALA A 214 -12.31 9.04 28.16
C ALA A 214 -11.10 8.54 28.98
N ASP A 215 -10.87 7.22 28.99
CA ASP A 215 -9.78 6.55 29.71
C ASP A 215 -8.39 6.96 29.16
N PHE A 216 -8.35 7.40 27.89
CA PHE A 216 -7.15 7.92 27.22
C PHE A 216 -6.96 9.44 27.38
N MET A 217 -7.93 10.15 27.97
CA MET A 217 -7.90 11.60 28.15
C MET A 217 -7.70 12.03 29.60
N GLN A 218 -7.76 11.11 30.56
CA GLN A 218 -7.31 11.36 31.93
C GLN A 218 -5.80 11.15 32.03
N LYS A 219 -5.07 12.25 32.20
CA LYS A 219 -3.67 12.29 32.62
C LYS A 219 -3.54 13.30 33.75
#